data_AF-A0A7K0X6J8-F1
#
_entry.id   AF-A0A7K0X6J8-F1
#
_cell.length_a   1.000
_cell.length_b   1.000
_cell.length_c   1.000
_cell.angle_alpha   90.00
_cell.angle_beta   90.00
_cell.angle_gamma   90.00
#
_symmetry.space_group_name_H-M   'P 1'
#
loop_
_entity.id
_entity.type
_entity.pdbx_description
1 polymer ?
#
loop_
_entity_poly.entity_id
_entity_poly.type
_entity_poly.pdbx_seq_one_letter_code
_entity_poly.pdbx_strand_id
1 'polypeptide(L)' 'MSFPAPADVLPHRPPFLLLDEVTELEIGSSAKGLWRITGEEWFFPGHFPGRPTLPG' A
#
# COMPACT_ATOMS: atom_id res chain seq x y z
N MET A 1 -8.83 -4.35 17.71
CA MET A 1 -9.99 -4.02 16.86
C MET A 1 -9.54 -4.21 15.42
N SER A 2 -10.34 -4.84 14.56
CA SER A 2 -10.01 -4.91 13.13
C SER A 2 -10.48 -3.63 12.48
N PHE A 3 -9.57 -2.86 11.88
CA PHE A 3 -9.94 -1.74 11.03
C PHE A 3 -10.62 -2.25 9.74
N PRO A 4 -11.48 -1.44 9.08
CA PRO A 4 -12.03 -1.80 7.78
C PRO A 4 -10.91 -1.97 6.75
N ALA A 5 -11.17 -2.76 5.71
CA ALA A 5 -10.21 -2.91 4.63
C ALA A 5 -10.01 -1.55 3.94
N PRO A 6 -8.78 -1.16 3.56
CA PRO A 6 -8.53 0.11 2.88
C PRO A 6 -9.39 0.33 1.64
N ALA A 7 -9.70 -0.73 0.88
CA ALA A 7 -10.55 -0.65 -0.31
C ALA A 7 -12.01 -0.24 -0.03
N ASP A 8 -12.52 -0.50 1.18
CA ASP A 8 -13.89 -0.16 1.56
C ASP A 8 -14.06 1.32 1.91
N VAL A 9 -12.96 1.99 2.26
CA VAL A 9 -12.96 3.37 2.76
C VAL A 9 -12.29 4.33 1.77
N LEU A 10 -11.22 3.89 1.10
CA LEU A 10 -10.49 4.68 0.11
C LEU A 10 -11.08 4.48 -1.29
N PRO A 11 -11.07 5.51 -2.15
CA PRO A 11 -11.51 5.39 -3.54
C PRO A 11 -10.49 4.66 -4.44
N HIS A 12 -9.23 4.55 -4.01
CA HIS A 12 -8.16 3.91 -4.77
C HIS A 12 -8.42 2.43 -5.01
N ARG A 13 -8.02 1.92 -6.17
CA ARG A 13 -8.18 0.52 -6.60
C ARG A 13 -6.91 0.02 -7.26
N PRO A 14 -6.75 -1.30 -7.48
CA PRO A 14 -5.64 -1.80 -8.29
C PRO A 14 -5.55 -1.04 -9.62
N PRO A 15 -4.34 -0.65 -10.04
CA PRO A 15 -3.05 -1.00 -9.44
C PRO A 15 -2.46 0.08 -8.50
N PHE A 16 -3.29 1.02 -8.00
CA PHE A 16 -2.87 2.21 -7.23
C PHE A 16 -3.43 2.29 -5.80
N LEU A 17 -3.98 1.19 -5.29
CA LEU A 17 -4.23 1.01 -3.86
C LEU A 17 -2.97 0.39 -3.24
N LEU A 18 -2.16 1.21 -2.54
CA LEU A 18 -0.84 0.85 -2.00
C LEU A 18 -0.85 0.72 -0.47
N LEU A 19 -1.94 0.17 0.08
CA LEU A 19 -2.13 -0.05 1.51
C LEU A 19 -2.99 -1.30 1.71
N ASP A 20 -2.46 -2.27 2.45
CA ASP A 20 -3.18 -3.53 2.71
C ASP A 20 -3.97 -3.48 4.01
N GLU A 21 -3.37 -2.92 5.07
CA GLU A 21 -3.99 -2.86 6.39
C GLU A 21 -3.61 -1.58 7.15
N VAL A 22 -4.54 -1.09 7.94
CA VAL A 22 -4.26 -0.12 9.02
C VAL A 22 -3.97 -0.94 10.28
N THR A 23 -2.86 -0.64 10.96
CA THR A 23 -2.43 -1.35 12.17
C THR A 23 -2.65 -0.52 13.44
N GLU A 24 -2.57 0.82 13.34
CA GLU A 24 -2.82 1.75 14.44
C GLU A 24 -3.48 3.04 13.91
N LEU A 25 -4.37 3.65 14.69
CA LEU A 25 -5.03 4.92 14.34
C LEU A 25 -5.29 5.76 15.59
N GLU A 26 -4.75 6.98 15.61
CA GLU A 26 -5.06 8.04 16.56
C GLU A 26 -5.79 9.16 15.80
N ILE A 27 -7.11 9.26 16.02
CA ILE A 27 -7.99 10.14 15.25
C ILE A 27 -7.50 11.59 15.34
N GLY A 28 -7.27 12.21 14.17
CA GLY A 28 -6.82 13.60 14.06
C GLY A 28 -5.34 13.82 14.37
N SER A 29 -4.57 12.75 14.64
CA SER A 29 -3.15 12.84 14.99
C SER A 29 -2.28 11.97 14.09
N SER A 30 -2.44 10.64 14.14
CA SER A 30 -1.52 9.71 13.47
C SER A 30 -2.20 8.42 13.02
N ALA A 31 -1.57 7.72 12.07
CA ALA A 31 -1.96 6.38 11.66
C ALA A 31 -0.72 5.58 11.28
N LYS A 32 -0.78 4.26 11.46
CA LYS A 32 0.20 3.31 10.93
C LYS A 32 -0.51 2.30 10.06
N GLY A 33 0.14 1.94 8.96
CA GLY A 33 -0.36 0.96 8.01
C GLY A 33 0.77 0.09 7.49
N LEU A 34 0.39 -1.02 6.88
CA LEU A 34 1.32 -1.94 6.26
C LEU A 34 0.93 -2.13 4.80
N TRP A 35 1.94 -2.06 3.94
CA TRP A 35 1.90 -2.48 2.55
C TRP A 35 2.93 -3.60 2.37
N ARG A 36 2.45 -4.79 2.03
CA ARG A 36 3.25 -5.98 1.78
C ARG A 36 3.60 -6.01 0.30
N ILE A 37 4.85 -5.70 0.01
CA ILE A 37 5.38 -5.74 -1.35
C ILE A 37 5.79 -7.17 -1.69
N THR A 38 5.35 -7.64 -2.85
CA THR A 38 5.56 -9.02 -3.33
C THR A 38 6.74 -9.15 -4.29
N GLY A 39 7.11 -8.07 -4.96
CA GLY A 39 8.07 -8.09 -6.08
C GLY A 39 7.38 -8.25 -7.44
N GLU A 40 6.08 -8.51 -7.46
CA GLU A 40 5.27 -8.70 -8.68
C GLU A 40 4.50 -7.43 -9.10
N GLU A 41 4.64 -6.35 -8.34
CA GLU A 41 3.95 -5.09 -8.58
C GLU A 41 4.25 -4.57 -10.00
N TRP A 42 3.19 -4.07 -10.64
CA TRP A 42 3.17 -3.64 -12.04
C TRP A 42 4.27 -2.63 -12.44
N PHE A 43 4.81 -1.88 -11.48
CA PHE A 43 5.88 -0.90 -11.73
C PHE A 43 7.28 -1.51 -11.73
N PHE A 44 7.50 -2.68 -11.11
CA PHE A 44 8.84 -3.27 -11.01
C PHE A 44 9.48 -3.62 -12.37
N PRO A 45 8.74 -4.08 -13.40
CA PRO A 45 9.30 -4.25 -14.74
C PRO A 45 9.90 -2.97 -15.32
N GLY A 46 9.36 -1.81 -14.95
CA GLY A 46 9.81 -0.49 -15.42
C GLY A 46 10.76 0.23 -14.47
N HIS A 47 10.87 -0.20 -13.21
CA HIS A 47 11.60 0.53 -12.17
C HIS A 47 12.49 -0.42 -11.35
N PHE A 48 13.69 -0.76 -11.80
CA PHE A 48 14.24 -0.57 -13.14
C PHE A 48 14.45 -1.94 -13.82
N PRO A 49 14.45 -2.03 -15.16
CA PRO A 49 14.77 -3.28 -15.85
C PRO A 49 16.09 -3.88 -15.35
N GLY A 50 16.05 -5.14 -14.87
CA GLY A 50 17.20 -5.85 -14.29
C GLY A 50 17.60 -5.42 -12.87
N ARG A 51 16.93 -4.43 -12.29
CA ARG A 51 17.14 -3.96 -10.90
C ARG A 51 15.82 -3.44 -10.30
N PRO A 52 14.88 -4.34 -9.99
CA PRO A 52 13.58 -3.95 -9.41
C PRO A 52 13.80 -3.19 -8.10
N THR A 53 13.24 -1.99 -8.03
CA THR A 53 13.40 -1.02 -6.94
C THR A 53 12.04 -0.38 -6.69
N LEU A 54 11.62 -0.20 -5.44
CA LEU A 54 10.36 0.46 -5.14
C LEU A 54 10.47 1.96 -5.53
N PRO A 55 9.53 2.54 -6.28
CA PRO A 55 9.47 3.99 -6.45
C PRO A 55 9.28 4.69 -5.10
N GLY A 56 10.16 5.64 -4.79
CA GLY A 56 10.13 6.43 -3.54
C GLY A 56 9.44 7.78 -3.68
#